data_AF-A0A7S3URE6-F1
#
_entry.id   AF-A0A7S3URE6-F1
#
_cell.length_a   1.000
_cell.length_b   1.000
_cell.length_c   1.000
_cell.angle_alpha   90.00
_cell.angle_beta   90.00
_cell.angle_gamma   90.00
#
_symmetry.space_group_name_H-M   'P 1'
#
loop_
_entity.id
_entity.type
_entity.pdbx_description
1 polymer ?
#
loop_
_entity_poly.entity_id
_entity_poly.type
_entity_poly.pdbx_seq_one_letter_code
_entity_poly.pdbx_strand_id
1 'polypeptide(L)'
;TALTNVSHTVNHLSFADPKGAAYSSWGKLKRIPAEVKRNIQPLDGQDFYTRHFHEAPQHYLKVISTRVFGSELYYQFTHSDRVASLEKTAVPQAKFAYDLEPMAVSVLAENK
;
A
#
# COMPACT_ATOMS: atom_id res chain seq x y z
N THR A 1 -3.48 -16.91 -27.34
CA THR A 1 -2.94 -16.74 -25.96
C THR A 1 -2.09 -15.50 -25.95
N ALA A 2 -2.37 -14.53 -25.07
CA ALA A 2 -1.61 -13.28 -25.01
C ALA A 2 -0.36 -13.48 -24.14
N LEU A 3 0.81 -13.17 -24.71
CA LEU A 3 2.10 -13.15 -24.02
C LEU A 3 2.24 -11.80 -23.32
N THR A 4 1.68 -11.68 -22.12
CA THR A 4 1.69 -10.41 -21.39
C THR A 4 2.67 -10.47 -20.24
N ASN A 5 3.66 -9.58 -20.26
CA ASN A 5 4.51 -9.31 -19.11
C ASN A 5 3.81 -8.28 -18.21
N VAL A 6 3.66 -8.60 -16.93
CA VAL A 6 3.03 -7.74 -15.92
C VAL A 6 4.00 -7.36 -14.79
N SER A 7 5.30 -7.43 -15.06
CA SER A 7 6.33 -6.83 -14.22
C SER A 7 6.13 -5.32 -14.16
N HIS A 8 6.29 -4.72 -12.99
CA HIS A 8 5.99 -3.30 -12.80
C HIS A 8 6.74 -2.71 -11.61
N THR A 9 6.82 -1.38 -11.62
CA THR A 9 7.25 -0.57 -10.48
C THR A 9 6.03 0.15 -9.92
N VAL A 10 5.84 0.11 -8.60
CA VAL A 10 4.81 0.89 -7.93
C VAL A 10 5.37 2.30 -7.68
N ASN A 11 5.06 3.24 -8.57
CA ASN A 11 5.52 4.63 -8.39
C ASN A 11 4.88 5.29 -7.17
N HIS A 12 3.59 5.07 -6.95
CA HIS A 12 2.88 5.52 -5.77
C HIS A 12 1.67 4.63 -5.47
N LEU A 13 1.50 4.22 -4.22
CA LEU A 13 0.27 3.60 -3.73
C LEU A 13 -0.03 4.00 -2.28
N SER A 14 -1.20 4.59 -2.06
CA SER A 14 -1.70 4.99 -0.74
C SER A 14 -3.21 4.81 -0.64
N PHE A 15 -3.73 4.74 0.60
CA PHE A 15 -5.16 4.70 0.87
C PHE A 15 -5.62 6.05 1.44
N ALA A 16 -6.63 6.64 0.78
CA ALA A 16 -7.18 7.97 1.03
C ALA A 16 -6.17 9.12 0.96
N ASP A 17 -6.00 9.68 -0.25
CA ASP A 17 -5.55 11.07 -0.42
C ASP A 17 -5.93 11.66 -1.80
N PRO A 18 -7.15 12.18 -1.99
CA PRO A 18 -7.47 12.92 -3.23
C PRO A 18 -7.06 14.41 -3.20
N LYS A 19 -6.53 14.93 -2.07
CA LYS A 19 -6.23 16.38 -1.90
C LYS A 19 -4.81 16.68 -1.38
N GLY A 20 -3.89 15.73 -1.49
CA GLY A 20 -2.49 15.90 -1.11
C GLY A 20 -2.28 16.14 0.38
N ALA A 21 -3.15 15.69 1.29
CA ALA A 21 -2.98 15.93 2.72
C ALA A 21 -1.75 15.20 3.30
N ALA A 22 -1.32 14.08 2.73
CA ALA A 22 -0.04 13.47 3.11
C ALA A 22 1.15 14.28 2.56
N TYR A 23 1.03 14.81 1.33
CA TYR A 23 2.07 15.57 0.64
C TYR A 23 2.13 17.08 0.95
N SER A 24 1.07 17.70 1.49
CA SER A 24 1.02 19.11 1.88
C SER A 24 1.37 19.32 3.36
N SER A 25 1.52 18.22 4.10
CA SER A 25 1.67 18.21 5.56
C SER A 25 3.06 17.76 6.01
N TRP A 26 4.11 17.94 5.22
CA TRP A 26 5.49 17.59 5.62
C TRP A 26 5.89 18.19 6.98
N GLY A 27 5.32 19.35 7.35
CA GLY A 27 5.46 19.94 8.68
C GLY A 27 4.74 19.17 9.81
N LYS A 28 3.57 18.58 9.56
CA LYS A 28 2.79 17.81 10.54
C LYS A 28 3.22 16.34 10.61
N LEU A 29 3.66 15.77 9.50
CA LEU A 29 4.32 14.47 9.45
C LEU A 29 5.47 14.43 10.45
N LYS A 30 6.26 15.49 10.66
CA LYS A 30 7.35 15.49 11.66
C LYS A 30 6.92 14.99 13.06
N ARG A 31 5.67 15.19 13.46
CA ARG A 31 5.12 14.76 14.76
C ARG A 31 4.57 13.33 14.77
N ILE A 32 4.40 12.72 13.60
CA ILE A 32 3.95 11.33 13.44
C ILE A 32 5.13 10.38 13.66
N PRO A 33 4.98 9.30 14.45
CA PRO A 33 6.00 8.28 14.62
C PRO A 33 6.53 7.74 13.29
N ALA A 34 7.84 7.50 13.21
CA ALA A 34 8.48 7.04 11.97
C ALA A 34 7.87 5.72 11.45
N GLU A 35 7.45 4.83 12.34
CA GLU A 35 6.78 3.57 12.01
C GLU A 35 5.47 3.81 11.24
N VAL A 36 4.65 4.75 11.72
CA VAL A 36 3.39 5.09 11.05
C VAL A 36 3.64 5.62 9.64
N LYS A 37 4.65 6.48 9.48
CA LYS A 37 5.00 7.03 8.15
C LYS A 37 5.42 5.96 7.15
N ARG A 38 6.25 5.01 7.58
CA ARG A 38 6.76 3.94 6.70
C ARG A 38 5.63 3.09 6.14
N ASN A 39 4.54 2.94 6.87
CA ASN A 39 3.41 2.10 6.48
C ASN A 39 2.30 2.87 5.73
N ILE A 40 2.43 4.18 5.49
CA ILE A 40 1.46 4.93 4.67
C ILE A 40 1.60 4.57 3.18
N GLN A 41 2.84 4.40 2.73
CA GLN A 41 3.20 4.15 1.33
C GLN A 41 4.38 3.16 1.20
N PRO A 42 4.28 1.96 1.80
CA PRO A 42 5.39 1.00 1.86
C PRO A 42 5.84 0.45 0.49
N LEU A 43 5.02 0.61 -0.56
CA LEU A 43 5.31 0.11 -1.91
C LEU A 43 5.88 1.16 -2.86
N ASP A 44 5.97 2.42 -2.45
CA ASP A 44 6.52 3.46 -3.31
C ASP A 44 7.97 3.12 -3.70
N GLY A 45 8.20 3.05 -5.02
CA GLY A 45 9.48 2.68 -5.62
C GLY A 45 9.81 1.19 -5.62
N GLN A 46 8.90 0.30 -5.20
CA GLN A 46 9.14 -1.14 -5.24
C GLN A 46 8.88 -1.75 -6.61
N ASP A 47 9.74 -2.69 -6.99
CA ASP A 47 9.66 -3.44 -8.24
C ASP A 47 9.16 -4.87 -8.01
N PHE A 48 8.31 -5.34 -8.92
CA PHE A 48 7.77 -6.69 -8.93
C PHE A 48 7.97 -7.32 -10.30
N TYR A 49 8.66 -8.46 -10.33
CA TYR A 49 9.09 -9.10 -11.57
C TYR A 49 8.44 -10.47 -11.74
N THR A 50 7.97 -10.76 -12.95
CA THR A 50 7.59 -12.11 -13.40
C THR A 50 8.73 -12.71 -14.20
N ARG A 51 9.02 -14.00 -14.00
CA ARG A 51 10.17 -14.65 -14.66
C ARG A 51 9.75 -15.62 -15.76
N HIS A 52 8.54 -16.16 -15.67
CA HIS A 52 8.04 -17.14 -16.62
C HIS A 52 6.74 -16.68 -17.30
N PHE A 53 6.37 -17.42 -18.35
CA PHE A 53 5.11 -17.21 -19.05
C PHE A 53 3.92 -17.52 -18.15
N HIS A 54 2.83 -16.76 -18.33
CA HIS A 54 1.60 -16.90 -17.54
C HIS A 54 1.81 -16.76 -16.03
N GLU A 55 2.76 -15.92 -15.62
CA GLU A 55 2.90 -15.52 -14.23
C GLU A 55 2.31 -14.12 -14.01
N ALA A 56 1.77 -13.88 -12.81
CA ALA A 56 1.32 -12.56 -12.40
C ALA A 56 1.55 -12.30 -10.91
N PRO A 57 2.08 -11.12 -10.52
CA PRO A 57 2.16 -10.70 -9.12
C PRO A 57 0.76 -10.56 -8.52
N GLN A 58 0.58 -11.10 -7.33
CA GLN A 58 -0.62 -10.95 -6.51
C GLN A 58 -0.23 -10.22 -5.23
N HIS A 59 -0.79 -9.03 -5.03
CA HIS A 59 -0.52 -8.20 -3.86
C HIS A 59 -1.70 -8.27 -2.90
N TYR A 60 -1.43 -8.58 -1.64
CA TYR A 60 -2.41 -8.60 -0.57
C TYR A 60 -2.06 -7.49 0.43
N LEU A 61 -3.03 -6.62 0.68
CA LEU A 61 -2.86 -5.42 1.47
C LEU A 61 -3.81 -5.48 2.66
N LYS A 62 -3.27 -5.36 3.88
CA LYS A 62 -4.08 -5.19 5.09
C LYS A 62 -4.03 -3.74 5.51
N VAL A 63 -5.16 -3.06 5.38
CA VAL A 63 -5.27 -1.61 5.56
C VAL A 63 -5.86 -1.32 6.93
N ILE A 64 -5.26 -0.40 7.67
CA ILE A 64 -5.72 0.02 8.99
C ILE A 64 -5.88 1.53 9.06
N SER A 65 -7.01 1.97 9.59
CA SER A 65 -7.25 3.39 9.85
C SER A 65 -6.45 3.86 11.06
N THR A 66 -5.84 5.05 10.96
CA THR A 66 -4.98 5.62 11.99
C THR A 66 -5.38 7.05 12.26
N ARG A 67 -5.85 7.33 13.48
CA ARG A 67 -6.18 8.67 13.95
C ARG A 67 -4.99 9.28 14.67
N VAL A 68 -4.51 10.42 14.17
CA VAL A 68 -3.40 11.16 14.75
C VAL A 68 -3.92 12.44 15.39
N PHE A 69 -3.51 12.70 16.63
CA PHE A 69 -3.89 13.89 17.42
C PHE A 69 -5.42 14.13 17.46
N GLY A 70 -6.19 13.05 17.49
CA GLY A 70 -7.65 13.06 17.67
C GLY A 70 -8.49 13.54 16.48
N SER A 71 -7.89 13.99 15.38
CA SER A 71 -8.65 14.59 14.26
C SER A 71 -8.15 14.20 12.87
N GLU A 72 -6.86 13.89 12.70
CA GLU A 72 -6.30 13.57 11.38
C GLU A 72 -6.42 12.07 11.11
N LEU A 73 -7.08 11.70 10.01
CA LEU A 73 -7.24 10.31 9.59
C LEU A 73 -6.23 9.98 8.49
N TYR A 74 -5.38 8.99 8.77
CA TYR A 74 -4.46 8.39 7.82
C TYR A 74 -4.80 6.91 7.68
N TYR A 75 -4.34 6.29 6.58
CA TYR A 75 -4.36 4.86 6.44
C TYR A 75 -2.93 4.34 6.33
N GLN A 76 -2.66 3.31 7.11
CA GLN A 76 -1.46 2.51 6.97
C GLN A 76 -1.85 1.19 6.33
N PHE A 77 -0.91 0.53 5.66
CA PHE A 77 -1.12 -0.84 5.25
C PHE A 77 0.14 -1.67 5.34
N THR A 78 -0.03 -2.96 5.60
CA THR A 78 1.02 -3.95 5.37
C THR A 78 0.77 -4.63 4.03
N HIS A 79 1.84 -5.15 3.44
CA HIS A 79 1.82 -5.79 2.14
C HIS A 79 2.51 -7.14 2.21
N SER A 80 1.91 -8.11 1.53
CA SER A 80 2.57 -9.34 1.13
C SER A 80 2.28 -9.61 -0.33
N ASP A 81 3.24 -10.23 -1.03
CA ASP A 81 3.08 -10.64 -2.41
C ASP A 81 3.42 -12.10 -2.63
N ARG A 82 2.95 -12.59 -3.78
CA ARG A 82 3.44 -13.80 -4.41
C ARG A 82 3.32 -13.69 -5.91
N VAL A 83 4.17 -14.39 -6.63
CA VAL A 83 3.99 -14.62 -8.07
C VAL A 83 3.16 -15.89 -8.26
N ALA A 84 2.03 -15.77 -8.96
CA ALA A 84 1.14 -16.90 -9.23
C ALA A 84 1.25 -17.33 -10.70
N SER A 85 1.37 -18.64 -10.94
CA SER A 85 1.14 -19.22 -12.27
C SER A 85 -0.35 -19.22 -12.57
N LEU A 86 -0.71 -18.82 -13.78
CA LEU A 86 -2.07 -18.69 -14.25
C LEU A 86 -2.40 -19.76 -15.29
N GLU A 87 -3.68 -20.10 -15.38
CA GLU A 87 -4.19 -20.95 -16.45
C GLU A 87 -3.93 -20.32 -17.82
N LYS A 88 -3.72 -21.16 -18.85
CA LYS A 88 -3.38 -20.70 -20.21
C LYS A 88 -4.42 -19.76 -20.83
N THR A 89 -5.68 -19.88 -20.40
CA THR A 89 -6.80 -19.06 -20.86
C THR A 89 -6.94 -17.75 -20.07
N ALA A 90 -6.31 -17.64 -18.90
CA ALA A 90 -6.34 -16.45 -18.08
C ALA A 90 -5.37 -15.39 -18.62
N VAL A 91 -5.82 -14.13 -18.59
CA VAL A 91 -4.98 -12.97 -18.95
C VAL A 91 -4.18 -12.54 -17.72
N PRO A 92 -2.84 -12.50 -17.77
CA PRO A 92 -2.03 -11.99 -16.67
C PRO A 92 -2.35 -10.54 -16.33
N GLN A 93 -2.47 -10.23 -15.03
CA GLN A 93 -2.75 -8.90 -14.51
C GLN A 93 -2.03 -8.70 -13.16
N ALA A 94 -1.41 -7.54 -12.96
CA ALA A 94 -0.98 -7.11 -11.63
C ALA A 94 -2.22 -6.77 -10.81
N LYS A 95 -2.49 -7.52 -9.73
CA LYS A 95 -3.69 -7.37 -8.91
C LYS A 95 -3.35 -6.96 -7.48
N PHE A 96 -4.01 -5.90 -7.02
CA PHE A 96 -3.93 -5.40 -5.64
C PHE A 96 -5.25 -5.71 -4.93
N ALA A 97 -5.25 -6.72 -4.07
CA ALA A 97 -6.38 -7.05 -3.21
C ALA A 97 -6.15 -6.42 -1.84
N TYR A 98 -7.12 -5.65 -1.35
CA TYR A 98 -7.02 -5.01 -0.05
C TYR A 98 -8.19 -5.44 0.85
N ASP A 99 -7.91 -5.47 2.15
CA ASP A 99 -8.90 -5.69 3.19
C ASP A 99 -8.74 -4.60 4.25
N LEU A 100 -9.86 -4.03 4.68
CA LEU A 100 -9.88 -2.95 5.67
C LEU A 100 -10.15 -3.56 7.04
N GLU A 101 -9.17 -3.45 7.92
CA GLU A 101 -9.30 -3.97 9.27
C GLU A 101 -10.41 -3.23 10.04
N PRO A 102 -11.23 -3.95 10.83
CA PRO A 102 -12.34 -3.36 11.59
C PRO A 102 -11.85 -2.54 12.81
N MET A 103 -10.53 -2.42 12.99
CA MET A 103 -9.90 -1.70 14.08
C MET A 103 -9.23 -0.41 13.60
N ALA A 104 -8.95 0.49 14.56
CA ALA A 104 -8.23 1.73 14.31
C ALA A 104 -7.07 1.92 15.31
N VAL A 105 -5.98 2.49 14.84
CA VAL A 105 -4.86 2.93 15.68
C VAL A 105 -5.07 4.39 16.07
N SER A 106 -4.83 4.75 17.33
CA SER A 106 -4.84 6.13 17.79
C SER A 106 -3.47 6.56 18.27
N VAL A 107 -2.92 7.61 17.67
CA VAL A 107 -1.65 8.23 18.05
C VAL A 107 -1.95 9.49 18.84
N LEU A 108 -1.64 9.46 20.13
CA LEU A 108 -1.81 10.57 21.05
C LEU A 108 -0.48 11.29 21.27
N ALA A 109 -0.53 12.61 21.49
CA ALA A 109 0.62 13.34 21.98
C ALA A 109 0.81 13.03 23.46
N GLU A 110 2.02 12.69 23.86
CA GLU A 110 2.38 12.60 25.28
C GLU A 110 2.59 14.02 25.82
N ASN A 111 1.80 14.42 26.81
CA ASN A 111 2.07 15.65 27.55
C ASN A 111 3.22 15.35 28.52
N LYS A 112 4.37 16.02 28.33
CA LYS A 112 5.43 16.06 29.34
C LYS A 112 5.16 17.15 30.36
#